data_AF-A0A7W1ZE48-F1
#
_entry.id   AF-A0A7W1ZE48-F1
#
_cell.length_a   1.000
_cell.length_b   1.000
_cell.length_c   1.000
_cell.angle_alpha   90.00
_cell.angle_beta   90.00
_cell.angle_gamma   90.00
#
_symmetry.space_group_name_H-M   'P 1'
#
loop_
_entity.id
_entity.type
_entity.pdbx_description
1 polymer ?
#
loop_
_entity_poly.entity_id
_entity_poly.type
_entity_poly.pdbx_seq_one_letter_code
_entity_poly.pdbx_strand_id
1 'polypeptide(L)'
;SKTKTVAVFKHSTRCGISRMVLGQFEREFDIADNDVDLYYLELLNYRNISDEIAARFQVFHQSPQLLVIKNGVSVFDTSHHGIDANLLKNYI
;
A
#
# COMPACT_ATOMS: atom_id res chain seq x y z
N SER A 1 -0.02 18.50 1.44
CA SER A 1 -1.14 19.04 0.64
C SER A 1 -2.01 17.87 0.19
N LYS A 2 -3.34 18.03 0.06
CA LYS A 2 -4.26 16.94 -0.35
C LYS A 2 -4.10 16.48 -1.81
N THR A 3 -3.18 17.09 -2.56
CA THR A 3 -2.98 16.90 -4.01
C THR A 3 -1.99 15.80 -4.37
N LYS A 4 -1.07 15.44 -3.46
CA LYS A 4 -0.05 14.42 -3.73
C LYS A 4 -0.64 13.03 -3.54
N THR A 5 -0.30 12.11 -4.45
CA THR A 5 -0.71 10.71 -4.35
C THR A 5 -0.03 10.06 -3.14
N VAL A 6 -0.80 9.30 -2.37
CA VAL A 6 -0.32 8.55 -1.21
C VAL A 6 -0.48 7.07 -1.49
N ALA A 7 0.53 6.27 -1.19
CA ALA A 7 0.48 4.82 -1.24
C ALA A 7 0.69 4.24 0.16
N VAL A 8 -0.07 3.22 0.54
CA VAL A 8 0.08 2.51 1.81
C VAL A 8 0.29 1.02 1.53
N PHE A 9 1.47 0.52 1.87
CA PHE A 9 1.79 -0.91 1.85
C PHE A 9 1.52 -1.52 3.22
N LYS A 10 0.52 -2.38 3.31
CA LYS A 10 0.15 -3.14 4.51
C LYS A 10 0.87 -4.49 4.50
N HIS A 11 1.67 -4.74 5.52
CA HIS A 11 2.51 -5.94 5.61
C HIS A 11 2.26 -6.70 6.93
N SER A 12 2.13 -8.02 6.83
CA SER A 12 2.14 -8.93 7.99
C SER A 12 3.48 -9.64 8.10
N THR A 13 4.21 -9.40 9.19
CA THR A 13 5.55 -9.98 9.42
C THR A 13 5.56 -11.50 9.64
N ARG A 14 4.39 -12.11 9.92
CA ARG A 14 4.24 -13.56 10.11
C ARG A 14 3.77 -14.30 8.85
N CYS A 15 3.59 -13.59 7.73
CA CYS A 15 3.08 -14.14 6.50
C CYS A 15 4.19 -14.26 5.44
N GLY A 16 4.50 -15.49 5.03
CA GLY A 16 5.59 -15.74 4.07
C GLY A 16 5.42 -15.04 2.72
N ILE A 17 4.19 -15.04 2.18
CA ILE A 17 3.87 -14.33 0.94
C ILE A 17 4.01 -12.80 1.11
N SER A 18 3.64 -12.26 2.27
CA SER A 18 3.80 -10.83 2.58
C SER A 18 5.27 -10.41 2.56
N ARG A 19 6.17 -11.26 3.09
CA ARG A 19 7.63 -11.02 3.05
C ARG A 19 8.20 -11.11 1.64
N MET A 20 7.77 -12.09 0.86
CA MET A 20 8.21 -12.25 -0.53
C MET A 20 7.81 -11.03 -1.38
N VAL A 21 6.55 -10.63 -1.30
CA VAL A 21 6.00 -9.52 -2.07
C VAL A 21 6.60 -8.18 -1.64
N LEU A 22 6.81 -7.95 -0.34
CA LEU A 22 7.51 -6.76 0.13
C LEU A 22 8.91 -6.65 -0.48
N GLY A 23 9.69 -7.73 -0.44
CA GLY A 23 11.04 -7.71 -1.01
C GLY A 23 11.05 -7.52 -2.53
N GLN A 24 10.04 -8.01 -3.24
CA GLN A 24 9.86 -7.72 -4.67
C GLN A 24 9.54 -6.24 -4.89
N PHE A 25 8.55 -5.72 -4.16
CA PHE A 25 8.14 -4.33 -4.23
C PHE A 25 9.31 -3.37 -3.97
N GLU A 26 10.14 -3.62 -2.94
CA GLU A 26 11.33 -2.83 -2.63
C GLU A 26 12.38 -2.81 -3.76
N ARG A 27 12.49 -3.89 -4.55
CA ARG A 27 13.41 -3.94 -5.69
C ARG A 27 12.87 -3.23 -6.94
N GLU A 28 11.55 -3.23 -7.11
CA GLU A 28 10.89 -2.67 -8.28
C GLU A 28 10.50 -1.20 -8.09
N PHE A 29 10.45 -0.73 -6.83
CA PHE A 29 10.06 0.63 -6.51
C PHE A 29 11.12 1.63 -7.00
N ASP A 30 10.79 2.30 -8.09
CA ASP A 30 11.60 3.31 -8.77
C ASP A 30 10.73 4.52 -9.11
N ILE A 31 10.26 5.20 -8.07
CA ILE A 31 9.46 6.42 -8.15
C ILE A 31 10.12 7.45 -7.24
N ALA A 32 10.26 8.68 -7.73
CA ALA A 32 10.88 9.74 -6.95
C ALA A 32 10.00 10.10 -5.74
N ASP A 33 10.66 10.38 -4.61
CA ASP A 33 9.98 10.76 -3.36
C ASP A 33 9.04 11.97 -3.52
N ASN A 34 9.24 12.81 -4.55
CA ASN A 34 8.38 13.95 -4.82
C ASN A 34 7.03 13.58 -5.48
N ASP A 35 6.92 12.41 -6.09
CA ASP A 35 5.74 12.03 -6.88
C ASP A 35 4.71 11.26 -6.05
N VAL A 36 5.16 10.45 -5.08
CA VAL A 36 4.29 9.65 -4.20
C VAL A 36 4.80 9.66 -2.76
N ASP A 37 3.89 9.81 -1.80
CA ASP A 37 4.19 9.53 -0.39
C ASP A 37 3.90 8.05 -0.12
N LEU A 38 4.94 7.23 0.02
CA LEU A 38 4.80 5.81 0.32
C LEU A 38 4.91 5.57 1.84
N TYR A 39 3.89 4.95 2.42
CA TYR A 39 3.86 4.51 3.81
C TYR A 39 3.86 3.00 3.91
N TYR A 40 4.58 2.50 4.90
CA TYR A 40 4.58 1.09 5.28
C TYR A 40 3.85 0.91 6.62
N LEU A 41 2.93 -0.06 6.68
CA LEU A 41 2.19 -0.39 7.89
C LEU A 41 2.43 -1.86 8.27
N GLU A 42 3.06 -2.06 9.42
CA GLU A 42 3.17 -3.39 10.02
C GLU A 42 1.87 -3.73 10.76
N LEU A 43 1.16 -4.73 10.24
CA LEU A 43 -0.22 -5.02 10.63
C LEU A 43 -0.37 -5.63 12.02
N LEU A 44 0.62 -6.39 12.49
CA LEU A 44 0.51 -7.09 13.77
C LEU A 44 0.62 -6.12 14.95
N ASN A 45 1.46 -5.09 14.81
CA ASN A 45 1.60 -4.05 15.81
C ASN A 45 0.51 -2.97 15.71
N TYR A 46 -0.10 -2.79 14.54
CA TYR A 46 -1.03 -1.69 14.25
C TYR A 46 -2.35 -2.15 13.60
N ARG A 47 -2.94 -3.23 14.14
CA ARG A 47 -4.18 -3.83 13.59
C ARG A 47 -5.33 -2.82 13.51
N ASN A 48 -5.55 -2.05 14.57
CA ASN A 48 -6.59 -1.02 14.62
C ASN A 48 -6.43 0.04 13.52
N ILE A 49 -5.19 0.46 13.23
CA ILE A 49 -4.90 1.41 12.15
C ILE A 49 -5.23 0.77 10.79
N SER A 50 -4.87 -0.50 10.59
CA SER A 50 -5.18 -1.19 9.34
C SER A 50 -6.68 -1.35 9.09
N ASP A 51 -7.42 -1.68 10.14
CA ASP A 51 -8.87 -1.82 10.10
C ASP A 51 -9.53 -0.45 9.84
N GLU A 52 -9.03 0.63 10.45
CA GLU A 52 -9.48 1.98 10.16
C GLU A 52 -9.20 2.37 8.70
N ILE A 53 -8.03 2.06 8.15
CA ILE A 53 -7.72 2.31 6.73
C ILE A 53 -8.70 1.56 5.84
N ALA A 54 -8.97 0.28 6.11
CA ALA A 54 -9.94 -0.51 5.34
C ALA A 54 -11.35 0.12 5.38
N ALA A 55 -11.81 0.49 6.58
CA ALA A 55 -13.12 1.13 6.76
C ALA A 55 -13.18 2.52 6.11
N ARG A 56 -12.19 3.39 6.32
CA ARG A 56 -12.16 4.76 5.80
C ARG A 56 -12.17 4.81 4.28
N PHE A 57 -11.44 3.90 3.65
CA PHE A 57 -11.30 3.86 2.19
C PHE A 57 -12.23 2.85 1.51
N GLN A 58 -13.10 2.19 2.28
CA GLN A 58 -14.10 1.24 1.77
C GLN A 58 -13.48 0.10 0.95
N VAL A 59 -12.32 -0.39 1.38
CA VAL A 59 -11.60 -1.53 0.77
C VAL A 59 -11.62 -2.73 1.70
N PHE A 60 -11.58 -3.94 1.14
CA PHE A 60 -11.43 -5.14 1.95
C PHE A 60 -10.03 -5.18 2.57
N HIS A 61 -9.96 -5.54 3.85
CA HIS A 61 -8.68 -5.76 4.51
C HIS A 61 -7.95 -6.95 3.88
N GLN A 62 -6.71 -6.76 3.44
CA GLN A 62 -5.85 -7.81 2.91
C GLN A 62 -4.41 -7.66 3.45
N SER A 63 -3.63 -8.75 3.40
CA SER A 63 -2.19 -8.72 3.68
C SER A 63 -1.42 -9.78 2.89
N PRO A 64 -0.40 -9.41 2.11
CA PRO A 64 0.04 -8.04 1.84
C PRO A 64 -1.02 -7.27 1.01
N GLN A 65 -1.11 -5.96 1.18
CA GLN A 65 -2.00 -5.08 0.41
C GLN A 65 -1.29 -3.77 0.08
N LEU A 66 -1.44 -3.29 -1.15
CA LEU A 66 -1.04 -1.95 -1.57
C LEU A 66 -2.30 -1.14 -1.85
N LEU A 67 -2.44 0.01 -1.18
CA LEU A 67 -3.57 0.93 -1.33
C LEU A 67 -3.08 2.27 -1.87
N VAL A 68 -3.71 2.81 -2.90
CA VAL A 68 -3.40 4.13 -3.48
C VAL A 68 -4.53 5.09 -3.21
N ILE A 69 -4.20 6.25 -2.65
CA ILE A 69 -5.10 7.29 -2.20
C ILE A 69 -4.76 8.58 -2.94
N LYS A 70 -5.74 9.18 -3.61
CA LYS A 70 -5.61 10.47 -4.29
C LYS A 70 -6.81 11.33 -3.95
N ASN A 71 -6.58 12.60 -3.62
CA ASN A 71 -7.64 13.53 -3.21
C ASN A 71 -8.53 13.02 -2.05
N GLY A 72 -7.96 12.21 -1.15
CA GLY A 72 -8.66 11.66 0.01
C GLY A 72 -9.56 10.46 -0.26
N VAL A 73 -9.56 9.91 -1.48
CA VAL A 73 -10.29 8.67 -1.84
C VAL A 73 -9.32 7.59 -2.29
N SER A 74 -9.67 6.32 -2.07
CA SER A 74 -8.94 5.21 -2.69
C SER A 74 -9.28 5.16 -4.18
N VAL A 75 -8.23 5.14 -5.00
CA VAL A 75 -8.34 5.05 -6.47
C VAL A 75 -7.87 3.69 -6.99
N PHE A 76 -7.14 2.94 -6.17
CA PHE A 76 -6.65 1.61 -6.50
C PHE A 76 -6.29 0.85 -5.23
N ASP A 77 -6.55 -0.46 -5.23
CA ASP A 77 -6.00 -1.38 -4.26
C ASP A 77 -5.69 -2.74 -4.91
N THR A 78 -4.63 -3.38 -4.45
CA THR A 78 -4.24 -4.73 -4.89
C THR A 78 -3.58 -5.47 -3.74
N SER A 79 -3.51 -6.80 -3.83
CA SER A 79 -3.00 -7.64 -2.74
C SER A 79 -2.22 -8.85 -3.26
N HIS A 80 -1.45 -9.47 -2.36
CA HIS A 80 -0.71 -10.71 -2.64
C HIS A 80 0.15 -10.58 -3.92
N HIS A 81 -0.01 -11.51 -4.87
CA HIS A 81 0.73 -11.53 -6.13
C HIS A 81 0.30 -10.45 -7.13
N GLY A 82 -0.79 -9.73 -6.87
CA GLY A 82 -1.21 -8.61 -7.71
C GLY A 82 -0.48 -7.30 -7.41
N ILE A 83 0.37 -7.28 -6.38
CA ILE A 83 1.18 -6.11 -6.04
C ILE A 83 2.38 -6.03 -6.99
N ASP A 84 2.48 -4.92 -7.71
CA ASP A 84 3.61 -4.53 -8.57
C ASP A 84 3.85 -3.03 -8.36
N ALA A 85 5.09 -2.65 -8.03
CA ALA A 85 5.44 -1.27 -7.76
C ALA A 85 5.25 -0.35 -8.99
N ASN A 86 5.38 -0.89 -10.21
CA ASN A 86 5.21 -0.13 -11.44
C ASN A 86 3.77 0.34 -11.64
N LEU A 87 2.77 -0.32 -11.04
CA LEU A 87 1.38 0.11 -11.12
C LEU A 87 1.16 1.49 -10.50
N LEU A 88 2.00 1.91 -9.54
CA LEU A 88 1.94 3.25 -8.95
C LEU A 88 2.17 4.37 -9.97
N LYS A 89 2.94 4.11 -11.05
CA LYS A 89 3.20 5.07 -12.12
C LYS A 89 1.93 5.50 -12.87
N ASN A 90 0.86 4.70 -12.80
CA ASN A 90 -0.43 5.03 -13.39
C ASN A 90 -1.26 6.02 -12.54
N TYR A 91 -0.85 6.29 -11.30
CA TYR A 91 -1.62 7.07 -10.33
C TYR A 91 -0.91 8.32 -9.83
N ILE A 92 0.37 8.51 -10.16
CA ILE A 92 1.11 9.75 -9.91
C ILE A 92 0.63 10.84 -10.89
#